data_AF-A0A936AYH6-F1
#
_entry.id   AF-A0A936AYH6-F1
#
_cell.length_a   1.000
_cell.length_b   1.000
_cell.length_c   1.000
_cell.angle_alpha   90.00
_cell.angle_beta   90.00
_cell.angle_gamma   90.00
#
_symmetry.space_group_name_H-M   'P 1'
#
loop_
_entity.id
_entity.type
_entity.pdbx_description
1 polymer ?
#
loop_
_entity_poly.entity_id
_entity_poly.type
_entity_poly.pdbx_seq_one_letter_code
_entity_poly.pdbx_strand_id
1 'polypeptide(L)'
;MIQTSRDQFGWIDENEDKVIVGEEWDKARSLGQGEWGAIALRPGNARGQLAASTVRWRVQKNLPYIPAPLLYQGVYYMVKTGGIITSLDPATGKMLKQGRSPNALGEYYASPVAADGKVFLANTEGKITVLKAGAEWEVLAINEIGDEIGATPALSNGRIYVRTHSAMYCFSAAR
;
A
#
# COMPACT_ATOMS: atom_id res chain seq x y z
N MET A 1 -0.34 0.76 -35.06
CA MET A 1 0.51 -0.37 -34.68
C MET A 1 -0.40 -1.37 -33.96
N ILE A 2 -0.86 -2.41 -34.65
CA ILE A 2 -1.77 -3.41 -34.06
C ILE A 2 -0.83 -4.47 -33.45
N GLN A 3 -0.72 -4.49 -32.12
CA GLN A 3 -0.08 -5.62 -31.43
C GLN A 3 -0.92 -6.87 -31.71
N THR A 4 -0.28 -7.90 -32.26
CA THR A 4 -0.95 -9.18 -32.48
C THR A 4 -0.96 -9.98 -31.17
N SER A 5 -1.90 -10.90 -31.00
CA SER A 5 -1.95 -11.82 -29.84
C SER A 5 -0.62 -12.55 -29.59
N ARG A 6 0.17 -12.73 -30.66
CA ARG A 6 1.50 -13.32 -30.69
C ARG A 6 2.53 -12.56 -29.83
N ASP A 7 2.45 -11.23 -29.77
CA ASP A 7 3.39 -10.39 -29.01
C ASP A 7 3.07 -10.37 -27.51
N GLN A 8 1.86 -10.76 -27.13
CA GLN A 8 1.37 -10.71 -25.75
C GLN A 8 1.36 -12.08 -25.07
N PHE A 9 1.16 -13.17 -25.82
CA PHE A 9 0.92 -14.51 -25.27
C PHE A 9 1.84 -15.61 -25.81
N GLY A 10 2.85 -15.29 -26.63
CA GLY A 10 3.76 -16.29 -27.20
C GLY A 10 4.59 -17.10 -26.18
N TRP A 11 4.62 -16.67 -24.92
CA TRP A 11 5.25 -17.42 -23.81
C TRP A 11 4.34 -18.50 -23.20
N ILE A 12 3.05 -18.54 -23.59
CA ILE A 12 2.06 -19.52 -23.10
C ILE A 12 2.07 -20.80 -23.96
N ASP A 13 2.38 -20.66 -25.25
CA ASP A 13 2.49 -21.74 -26.23
C ASP A 13 3.81 -22.50 -26.01
N GLU A 14 3.78 -23.57 -25.22
CA GLU A 14 4.99 -24.33 -24.84
C GLU A 14 5.46 -25.26 -25.95
N ASN A 15 4.53 -25.69 -26.82
CA ASN A 15 4.82 -26.63 -27.90
C ASN A 15 5.14 -25.93 -29.24
N GLU A 16 5.07 -24.59 -29.26
CA GLU A 16 5.31 -23.70 -30.40
C GLU A 16 4.42 -24.00 -31.63
N ASP A 17 3.26 -24.61 -31.42
CA ASP A 17 2.34 -25.02 -32.50
C ASP A 17 1.41 -23.88 -32.97
N LYS A 18 1.49 -22.72 -32.31
CA LYS A 18 0.71 -21.50 -32.55
C LYS A 18 -0.76 -21.60 -32.15
N VAL A 19 -1.11 -22.58 -31.33
CA VAL A 19 -2.47 -22.83 -30.81
C VAL A 19 -2.42 -23.00 -29.30
N ILE A 20 -2.93 -22.02 -28.57
CA ILE A 20 -3.08 -22.15 -27.10
C ILE A 20 -4.21 -23.12 -26.80
N VAL A 21 -3.87 -24.29 -26.26
CA VAL A 21 -4.86 -25.28 -25.80
C VAL A 21 -5.27 -25.04 -24.35
N GLY A 22 -6.37 -25.66 -23.92
CA GLY A 22 -6.93 -25.47 -22.57
C GLY A 22 -5.92 -25.72 -21.45
N GLU A 23 -5.05 -26.72 -21.60
CA GLU A 23 -4.01 -27.06 -20.62
C GLU A 23 -2.94 -25.97 -20.48
N GLU A 24 -2.44 -25.43 -21.60
CA GLU A 24 -1.48 -24.32 -21.62
C GLU A 24 -2.09 -23.05 -21.02
N TRP A 25 -3.36 -22.80 -21.32
CA TRP A 25 -4.11 -21.70 -20.74
C TRP A 25 -4.31 -21.90 -19.23
N ASP A 26 -4.64 -23.10 -18.77
CA ASP A 26 -4.79 -23.40 -17.34
C ASP A 26 -3.48 -23.20 -16.58
N LYS A 27 -2.37 -23.65 -17.17
CA LYS A 27 -1.02 -23.48 -16.64
C LYS A 27 -0.62 -22.01 -16.59
N ALA A 28 -0.84 -21.25 -17.65
CA ALA A 28 -0.60 -19.81 -17.68
C ALA A 28 -1.46 -19.02 -16.68
N ARG A 29 -2.70 -19.45 -16.40
CA ARG A 29 -3.53 -18.85 -15.32
C ARG A 29 -3.05 -19.18 -13.93
N SER A 30 -2.35 -20.31 -13.78
CA SER A 30 -1.72 -20.68 -12.51
C SER A 30 -0.39 -19.94 -12.30
N LEU A 31 0.31 -19.57 -13.40
CA LEU A 31 1.48 -18.71 -13.38
C LEU A 31 1.08 -17.30 -12.94
N GLY A 32 1.28 -17.01 -11.66
CA GLY A 32 0.86 -15.74 -11.04
C GLY A 32 -0.12 -15.91 -9.89
N GLN A 33 -0.62 -17.12 -9.62
CA GLN A 33 -1.24 -17.46 -8.33
C GLN A 33 -0.17 -17.63 -7.25
N GLY A 34 0.66 -16.59 -7.07
CA GLY A 34 1.48 -16.45 -5.89
C GLY A 34 0.58 -16.22 -4.68
N GLU A 35 1.04 -16.66 -3.52
CA GLU A 35 0.36 -16.33 -2.28
C GLU A 35 0.47 -14.82 -2.01
N TRP A 36 -0.63 -14.09 -2.18
CA TRP A 36 -0.68 -12.65 -2.01
C TRP A 36 -1.02 -12.26 -0.56
N GLY A 37 -0.52 -11.12 -0.11
CA GLY A 37 -0.81 -10.61 1.23
C GLY A 37 0.22 -9.60 1.72
N ALA A 38 -0.06 -8.95 2.85
CA ALA A 38 1.01 -8.44 3.70
C ALA A 38 1.64 -9.64 4.42
N ILE A 39 2.95 -9.83 4.26
CA ILE A 39 3.67 -11.01 4.72
C ILE A 39 4.86 -10.57 5.55
N ALA A 40 5.02 -11.15 6.74
CA ALA A 40 6.27 -11.09 7.47
C ALA A 40 7.08 -12.37 7.29
N LEU A 41 8.35 -12.21 6.96
CA LEU A 41 9.30 -13.28 6.76
C LEU A 41 10.41 -13.18 7.82
N ARG A 42 10.85 -14.34 8.34
CA ARG A 42 12.04 -14.44 9.19
C ARG A 42 13.04 -15.43 8.58
N PRO A 43 13.84 -15.00 7.58
CA PRO A 43 14.67 -15.90 6.79
C PRO A 43 15.83 -16.53 7.57
N GLY A 44 16.27 -15.94 8.68
CA GLY A 44 17.43 -16.42 9.42
C GLY A 44 18.67 -16.47 8.51
N ASN A 45 19.33 -17.63 8.43
CA ASN A 45 20.49 -17.85 7.56
C ASN A 45 20.14 -18.51 6.21
N ALA A 46 18.86 -18.57 5.84
CA ALA A 46 18.44 -19.19 4.59
C ALA A 46 19.03 -18.47 3.37
N ARG A 47 19.42 -19.24 2.35
CA ARG A 47 19.90 -18.75 1.04
C ARG A 47 19.16 -19.51 -0.06
N GLY A 48 18.82 -18.82 -1.15
CA GLY A 48 18.04 -19.40 -2.24
C GLY A 48 16.56 -19.53 -1.87
N GLN A 49 15.98 -20.71 -2.08
CA GLN A 49 14.55 -20.94 -1.85
C GLN A 49 14.21 -20.97 -0.37
N LEU A 50 13.30 -20.08 0.06
CA LEU A 50 12.84 -20.00 1.43
C LEU A 50 11.83 -21.11 1.73
N ALA A 51 12.01 -21.81 2.85
CA ALA A 51 11.03 -22.77 3.35
C ALA A 51 9.76 -22.04 3.84
N ALA A 52 8.59 -22.66 3.70
CA ALA A 52 7.31 -22.09 4.14
C ALA A 52 7.31 -21.69 5.63
N SER A 53 8.07 -22.38 6.48
CA SER A 53 8.27 -22.06 7.91
C SER A 53 8.95 -20.72 8.20
N THR A 54 9.48 -20.07 7.15
CA THR A 54 10.03 -18.71 7.18
C THR A 54 8.93 -17.66 7.33
N VAL A 55 7.72 -17.95 6.85
CA VAL A 55 6.56 -17.05 6.98
C VAL A 55 6.14 -17.02 8.44
N ARG A 56 6.15 -15.83 9.05
CA ARG A 56 5.72 -15.65 10.44
C ARG A 56 4.22 -15.43 10.54
N TRP A 57 3.69 -14.61 9.65
CA TRP A 57 2.27 -14.35 9.52
C TRP A 57 1.97 -13.82 8.12
N ARG A 58 0.70 -13.92 7.74
CA ARG A 58 0.15 -13.36 6.51
C ARG A 58 -1.20 -12.74 6.79
N VAL A 59 -1.44 -11.55 6.24
CA VAL A 59 -2.74 -10.88 6.26
C VAL A 59 -3.20 -10.65 4.82
N GLN A 60 -4.45 -11.02 4.54
CA GLN A 60 -5.06 -10.94 3.20
C GLN A 60 -6.29 -10.03 3.14
N LYS A 61 -6.67 -9.43 4.27
CA LYS A 61 -7.84 -8.54 4.36
C LYS A 61 -7.39 -7.09 4.44
N ASN A 62 -8.18 -6.21 3.81
CA ASN A 62 -8.04 -4.75 3.88
C ASN A 62 -6.64 -4.24 3.53
N LEU A 63 -6.04 -4.87 2.52
CA LEU A 63 -4.74 -4.47 1.99
C LEU A 63 -4.89 -3.25 1.08
N PRO A 64 -3.87 -2.38 1.05
CA PRO A 64 -3.78 -1.30 0.08
C PRO A 64 -3.62 -1.86 -1.34
N TYR A 65 -4.07 -1.10 -2.33
CA TYR A 65 -3.84 -1.43 -3.74
C TYR A 65 -2.56 -0.76 -4.28
N ILE A 66 -2.46 0.57 -4.11
CA ILE A 66 -1.32 1.39 -4.55
C ILE A 66 -0.38 1.79 -3.41
N PRO A 67 -0.86 2.30 -2.25
CA PRO A 67 0.03 2.91 -1.29
C PRO A 67 0.82 1.84 -0.52
N ALA A 68 2.09 2.14 -0.27
CA ALA A 68 2.92 1.30 0.57
C ALA A 68 2.45 1.37 2.03
N PRO A 69 2.60 0.28 2.80
CA PRO A 69 2.38 0.30 4.25
C PRO A 69 3.46 1.12 4.97
N LEU A 70 3.17 1.56 6.19
CA LEU A 70 4.08 2.33 7.03
C LEU A 70 4.30 1.64 8.38
N LEU A 71 5.55 1.36 8.74
CA LEU A 71 5.92 0.96 10.11
C LEU A 71 6.37 2.18 10.91
N TYR A 72 5.63 2.55 11.95
CA TYR A 72 5.96 3.69 12.81
C TYR A 72 5.61 3.41 14.26
N GLN A 73 6.55 3.65 15.18
CA GLN A 73 6.38 3.42 16.63
C GLN A 73 5.82 2.02 16.97
N GLY A 74 6.30 0.98 16.29
CA GLY A 74 5.88 -0.40 16.53
C GLY A 74 4.49 -0.76 15.98
N VAL A 75 3.89 0.10 15.14
CA VAL A 75 2.59 -0.15 14.51
C VAL A 75 2.74 -0.14 12.99
N TYR A 76 2.13 -1.13 12.34
CA TYR A 76 2.12 -1.27 10.89
C TYR A 76 0.81 -0.74 10.32
N TYR A 77 0.84 0.42 9.69
CA TYR A 77 -0.30 1.14 9.13
C TYR A 77 -0.49 0.84 7.65
N MET A 78 -1.75 0.66 7.26
CA MET A 78 -2.19 0.52 5.88
C MET A 78 -3.39 1.43 5.65
N VAL A 79 -3.49 2.01 4.46
CA VAL A 79 -4.68 2.72 4.00
C VAL A 79 -5.13 2.16 2.66
N LYS A 80 -6.41 1.83 2.56
CA LYS A 80 -7.05 1.39 1.32
C LYS A 80 -8.03 2.47 0.86
N THR A 81 -8.26 2.53 -0.46
CA THR A 81 -9.41 3.19 -1.09
C THR A 81 -10.68 3.11 -0.25
N GLY A 82 -11.44 4.20 -0.21
CA GLY A 82 -12.57 4.33 0.71
C GLY A 82 -12.17 4.93 2.07
N GLY A 83 -10.91 5.30 2.24
CA GLY A 83 -10.35 5.79 3.50
C GLY A 83 -10.29 4.74 4.59
N ILE A 84 -10.23 3.45 4.26
CA ILE A 84 -10.16 2.37 5.25
C ILE A 84 -8.74 2.31 5.80
N ILE A 85 -8.60 2.52 7.10
CA ILE A 85 -7.33 2.54 7.81
C ILE A 85 -7.24 1.27 8.65
N THR A 86 -6.22 0.46 8.40
CA THR A 86 -5.95 -0.76 9.16
C THR A 86 -4.57 -0.66 9.79
N SER A 87 -4.47 -1.02 11.06
CA SER A 87 -3.22 -1.08 11.79
C SER A 87 -2.99 -2.48 12.34
N LEU A 88 -1.78 -2.99 12.22
CA LEU A 88 -1.38 -4.32 12.67
C LEU A 88 -0.21 -4.23 13.65
N ASP A 89 -0.11 -5.23 14.51
CA ASP A 89 1.12 -5.55 15.22
C ASP A 89 2.09 -6.19 14.21
N PRO A 90 3.26 -5.57 13.94
CA PRO A 90 4.21 -6.08 12.95
C PRO A 90 4.86 -7.42 13.36
N ALA A 91 4.88 -7.75 14.65
CA ALA A 91 5.46 -9.00 15.13
C ALA A 91 4.51 -10.19 14.90
N THR A 92 3.21 -9.96 15.04
CA THR A 92 2.20 -11.05 15.04
C THR A 92 1.26 -11.02 13.85
N GLY A 93 1.16 -9.90 13.13
CA GLY A 93 0.17 -9.68 12.07
C GLY A 93 -1.24 -9.46 12.61
N LYS A 94 -1.43 -9.43 13.94
CA LYS A 94 -2.74 -9.23 14.55
C LYS A 94 -3.23 -7.80 14.27
N MET A 95 -4.49 -7.67 13.88
CA MET A 95 -5.14 -6.37 13.74
C MET A 95 -5.22 -5.68 15.11
N LEU A 96 -4.63 -4.50 15.21
CA LEU A 96 -4.72 -3.63 16.37
C LEU A 96 -6.03 -2.85 16.31
N LYS A 97 -6.21 -2.10 15.22
CA LYS A 97 -7.40 -1.30 14.99
C LYS A 97 -7.69 -1.17 13.51
N GLN A 98 -8.98 -1.13 13.19
CA GLN A 98 -9.49 -0.79 11.89
C GLN A 98 -10.55 0.29 12.04
N GLY A 99 -10.53 1.25 11.13
CA GLY A 99 -11.59 2.23 11.02
C GLY A 99 -11.55 2.88 9.65
N ARG A 100 -12.18 4.04 9.54
CA ARG A 100 -12.30 4.77 8.30
C ARG A 100 -12.09 6.25 8.56
N SER A 101 -11.37 6.94 7.68
CA SER A 101 -11.25 8.39 7.78
C SER A 101 -12.63 9.03 7.54
N PRO A 102 -13.17 9.83 8.47
CA PRO A 102 -14.43 10.52 8.26
C PRO A 102 -14.25 11.55 7.14
N ASN A 103 -15.21 11.75 6.24
CA ASN A 103 -15.15 12.81 5.22
C ASN A 103 -13.94 12.78 4.24
N ALA A 104 -13.12 11.72 4.24
CA ALA A 104 -12.00 11.52 3.30
C ALA A 104 -12.06 10.11 2.69
N LEU A 105 -13.15 9.83 1.97
CA LEU A 105 -13.55 8.51 1.48
C LEU A 105 -13.04 8.17 0.07
N GLY A 106 -12.23 9.02 -0.56
CA GLY A 106 -11.75 8.83 -1.93
C GLY A 106 -10.68 7.74 -2.12
N GLU A 107 -9.98 7.85 -3.24
CA GLU A 107 -8.84 7.00 -3.60
C GLU A 107 -7.59 7.42 -2.83
N TYR A 108 -6.74 6.46 -2.50
CA TYR A 108 -5.48 6.69 -1.81
C TYR A 108 -4.35 6.12 -2.65
N TYR A 109 -3.56 6.98 -3.28
CA TYR A 109 -2.37 6.61 -4.06
C TYR A 109 -1.08 6.95 -3.30
N ALA A 110 -1.10 8.05 -2.54
CA ALA A 110 -0.02 8.46 -1.67
C ALA A 110 0.16 7.48 -0.51
N SER A 111 1.41 7.10 -0.25
CA SER A 111 1.74 6.25 0.91
C SER A 111 1.65 7.05 2.21
N PRO A 112 1.30 6.43 3.35
CA PRO A 112 1.35 7.09 4.64
C PRO A 112 2.76 7.55 4.99
N VAL A 113 2.88 8.70 5.63
CA VAL A 113 4.14 9.16 6.25
C VAL A 113 3.92 9.52 7.71
N ALA A 114 4.96 9.49 8.53
CA ALA A 114 4.84 9.81 9.95
C ALA A 114 6.03 10.59 10.50
N ALA A 115 5.70 11.51 11.40
CA ALA A 115 6.63 12.25 12.25
C ALA A 115 5.86 12.83 13.43
N ASP A 116 6.58 13.20 14.49
CA ASP A 116 6.00 13.93 15.64
C ASP A 116 4.75 13.27 16.24
N GLY A 117 4.80 11.94 16.37
CA GLY A 117 3.69 11.15 16.91
C GLY A 117 2.42 11.16 16.06
N LYS A 118 2.52 11.52 14.78
CA LYS A 118 1.38 11.62 13.85
C LYS A 118 1.62 10.80 12.58
N VAL A 119 0.54 10.27 12.02
CA VAL A 119 0.52 9.62 10.69
C VAL A 119 -0.33 10.47 9.76
N PHE A 120 0.19 10.76 8.57
CA PHE A 120 -0.46 11.56 7.54
C PHE A 120 -0.87 10.68 6.37
N LEU A 121 -2.15 10.74 6.00
CA LEU A 121 -2.74 9.98 4.90
C LEU A 121 -3.35 10.97 3.90
N ALA A 122 -2.76 11.08 2.71
CA ALA A 122 -3.28 11.93 1.64
C ALA A 122 -4.11 11.10 0.66
N ASN A 123 -5.30 11.59 0.32
CA ASN A 123 -6.15 11.02 -0.72
C ASN A 123 -6.05 11.83 -2.02
N THR A 124 -6.53 11.26 -3.13
CA THR A 124 -6.44 11.89 -4.46
C THR A 124 -7.26 13.16 -4.59
N GLU A 125 -8.31 13.32 -3.77
CA GLU A 125 -9.20 14.49 -3.74
C GLU A 125 -8.59 15.68 -2.98
N GLY A 126 -7.32 15.59 -2.55
CA GLY A 126 -6.65 16.69 -1.87
C GLY A 126 -6.91 16.76 -0.36
N LYS A 127 -7.42 15.68 0.24
CA LYS A 127 -7.65 15.62 1.69
C LYS A 127 -6.50 14.90 2.39
N ILE A 128 -6.03 15.48 3.48
CA ILE A 128 -4.99 14.91 4.34
C ILE A 128 -5.59 14.61 5.71
N THR A 129 -5.75 13.31 6.00
CA THR A 129 -6.12 12.81 7.32
C THR A 129 -4.88 12.76 8.20
N VAL A 130 -4.96 13.31 9.40
CA VAL A 130 -3.91 13.27 10.42
C VAL A 130 -4.37 12.37 11.55
N LEU A 131 -3.62 11.31 11.81
CA LEU A 131 -3.86 10.41 12.93
C LEU A 131 -2.87 10.69 14.05
N LYS A 132 -3.31 10.50 15.31
CA LYS A 132 -2.41 10.24 16.43
C LYS A 132 -1.82 8.85 16.27
N ALA A 133 -0.49 8.74 16.24
CA ALA A 133 0.18 7.45 16.16
C ALA A 133 -0.03 6.63 17.46
N GLY A 134 -0.01 5.31 17.32
CA GLY A 134 -0.33 4.34 18.36
C GLY A 134 -1.23 3.21 17.87
N ALA A 135 -1.33 2.15 18.70
CA ALA A 135 -2.21 1.02 18.43
C ALA A 135 -3.69 1.44 18.41
N GLU A 136 -4.06 2.33 19.33
CA GLU A 136 -5.36 2.99 19.39
C GLU A 136 -5.30 4.38 18.78
N TRP A 137 -4.97 4.45 17.48
CA TRP A 137 -4.93 5.72 16.78
C TRP A 137 -6.28 6.44 16.78
N GLU A 138 -6.24 7.76 16.65
CA GLU A 138 -7.40 8.65 16.62
C GLU A 138 -7.23 9.65 15.47
N VAL A 139 -8.31 10.05 14.82
CA VAL A 139 -8.27 11.11 13.81
C VAL A 139 -8.17 12.44 14.54
N LEU A 140 -7.03 13.13 14.38
CA LEU A 140 -6.77 14.43 14.97
C LEU A 140 -7.32 15.58 14.12
N ALA A 141 -7.19 15.45 12.80
CA ALA A 141 -7.60 16.49 11.86
C ALA A 141 -7.79 15.92 10.46
N ILE A 142 -8.55 16.65 9.64
CA ILE A 142 -8.70 16.43 8.21
C ILE A 142 -8.56 17.78 7.54
N ASN A 143 -7.54 17.91 6.70
CA ASN A 143 -7.21 19.15 6.04
C ASN A 143 -7.52 19.03 4.54
N GLU A 144 -8.20 20.01 3.97
CA GLU A 144 -8.47 20.07 2.54
C GLU A 144 -7.50 21.07 1.90
N ILE A 145 -6.72 20.59 0.92
CA ILE A 145 -5.76 21.41 0.18
C ILE A 145 -6.42 22.13 -1.00
N GLY A 146 -7.54 21.60 -1.50
CA GLY A 146 -8.27 22.15 -2.64
C GLY A 146 -7.67 21.84 -4.01
N ASP A 147 -6.73 20.89 -4.07
CA ASP A 147 -6.09 20.42 -5.30
C ASP A 147 -5.69 18.94 -5.16
N GLU A 148 -5.65 18.21 -6.27
CA GLU A 148 -5.46 16.76 -6.26
C GLU A 148 -4.08 16.34 -5.75
N ILE A 149 -4.00 15.26 -4.98
CA ILE A 149 -2.73 14.71 -4.44
C ILE A 149 -2.55 13.26 -4.88
N GLY A 150 -1.68 13.05 -5.87
CA GLY A 150 -1.21 11.71 -6.23
C GLY A 150 0.10 11.29 -5.55
N ALA A 151 0.89 12.25 -5.07
CA ALA A 151 2.24 12.02 -4.58
C ALA A 151 2.29 11.83 -3.06
N THR A 152 3.16 10.93 -2.61
CA THR A 152 3.47 10.75 -1.18
C THR A 152 4.10 12.03 -0.61
N PRO A 153 3.54 12.64 0.46
CA PRO A 153 4.15 13.81 1.10
C PRO A 153 5.57 13.54 1.60
N ALA A 154 6.45 14.54 1.53
CA ALA A 154 7.82 14.43 2.02
C ALA A 154 7.97 15.17 3.35
N LEU A 155 8.76 14.61 4.28
CA LEU A 155 9.02 15.18 5.60
C LEU A 155 10.51 15.56 5.70
N SER A 156 10.80 16.81 6.06
CA SER A 156 12.18 17.27 6.28
C SER A 156 12.21 18.53 7.13
N ASN A 157 13.18 18.63 8.06
CA ASN A 157 13.45 19.83 8.87
C ASN A 157 12.20 20.44 9.54
N GLY A 158 11.36 19.60 10.15
CA GLY A 158 10.13 20.04 10.82
C GLY A 158 9.03 20.55 9.87
N ARG A 159 9.12 20.19 8.59
CA ARG A 159 8.17 20.57 7.55
C ARG A 159 7.61 19.35 6.83
N ILE A 160 6.38 19.49 6.36
CA ILE A 160 5.74 18.58 5.42
C ILE A 160 5.56 19.28 4.08
N TYR A 161 6.03 18.62 3.02
CA TYR A 161 5.93 19.07 1.64
C TYR A 161 4.90 18.22 0.91
N VAL A 162 3.91 18.86 0.30
CA VAL A 162 2.80 18.20 -0.39
C VAL A 162 2.83 18.64 -1.85
N ARG A 163 3.11 17.70 -2.75
CA ARG A 163 3.00 17.93 -4.19
C ARG A 163 1.56 17.63 -4.61
N THR A 164 0.86 18.67 -5.04
CA THR A 164 -0.44 18.54 -5.70
C THR A 164 -0.26 18.48 -7.22
N HIS A 165 -1.35 18.33 -7.96
CA HIS A 165 -1.34 18.44 -9.41
C HIS A 165 -0.74 19.77 -9.88
N SER A 166 -1.16 20.88 -9.25
CA SER A 166 -0.85 22.23 -9.74
C SER A 166 0.31 22.91 -9.00
N ALA A 167 0.63 22.53 -7.76
CA ALA A 167 1.60 23.24 -6.92
C ALA A 167 2.37 22.34 -5.94
N MET A 168 3.35 22.92 -5.25
CA MET A 168 4.02 22.31 -4.11
C MET A 168 3.82 23.18 -2.87
N TYR A 169 3.16 22.62 -1.87
CA TYR A 169 2.91 23.27 -0.59
C TYR A 169 3.94 22.85 0.45
N CYS A 170 4.22 23.73 1.40
CA CYS A 170 5.09 23.46 2.54
C CYS A 170 4.40 23.95 3.81
N PHE A 171 4.15 23.03 4.75
CA PHE A 171 3.56 23.34 6.05
C PHE A 171 4.58 23.09 7.15
N SER A 172 4.55 23.91 8.19
CA SER A 172 5.31 23.73 9.44
C SER A 172 4.38 23.97 10.63
N ALA A 173 4.80 23.53 11.81
CA ALA A 173 4.17 24.00 13.04
C ALA A 173 4.19 25.54 13.10
N ALA A 174 3.15 26.13 13.66
CA ALA A 174 3.19 27.52 14.07
C ALA A 174 4.29 27.67 15.14
N ARG A 175 5.06 28.75 15.05
CA ARG A 175 6.04 29.11 16.08
C ARG A 175 5.35 29.62 17.33
#